data_AF-E8JPK5-F1
#
_entry.id   AF-E8JPK5-F1
#
_cell.length_a   1.000
_cell.length_b   1.000
_cell.length_c   1.000
_cell.angle_alpha   90.00
_cell.angle_beta   90.00
_cell.angle_gamma   90.00
#
_symmetry.space_group_name_H-M   'P 1'
#
loop_
_entity.id
_entity.type
_entity.pdbx_description
1 polymer ?
#
loop_
_entity_poly.entity_id
_entity_poly.type
_entity_poly.pdbx_seq_one_letter_code
_entity_poly.pdbx_strand_id
1 'polypeptide(L)'
;MGVPENEIAEIANVVSTIPCHMPYITTYFIPRGLNDRPLVVPKHSKNLAFIGNYAETPRDTVFTTEYSVRTAMEAVYTLLDVDRGVPEVFASAFDIRMLLNALYYLNDQKSLIEMNISWAEQTLLKEALKKNSWNLYRKTPQRIPFTINNSNFNHSK
;
A
#
# COMPACT_ATOMS: atom_id res chain seq x y z
N MET A 1 21.44 -20.97 2.05
CA MET A 1 22.37 -20.11 2.80
C MET A 1 23.84 -20.29 2.40
N GLY A 2 24.18 -21.28 1.55
CA GLY A 2 25.56 -21.46 1.09
C GLY A 2 26.50 -22.05 2.14
N VAL A 3 25.96 -22.66 3.20
CA VAL A 3 26.75 -23.36 4.23
C VAL A 3 27.27 -24.69 3.66
N PRO A 4 28.55 -25.03 3.83
CA PRO A 4 29.09 -26.33 3.43
C PRO A 4 28.31 -27.49 4.06
N GLU A 5 27.93 -28.51 3.26
CA GLU A 5 27.08 -29.62 3.72
C GLU A 5 27.69 -30.39 4.91
N ASN A 6 29.01 -30.48 4.97
CA ASN A 6 29.76 -31.14 6.03
C ASN A 6 29.71 -30.41 7.38
N GLU A 7 29.32 -29.13 7.42
CA GLU A 7 29.28 -28.30 8.63
C GLU A 7 27.86 -28.12 9.18
N ILE A 8 26.82 -28.40 8.37
CA ILE A 8 25.42 -28.12 8.71
C ILE A 8 25.00 -28.81 10.02
N ALA A 9 25.34 -30.09 10.19
CA ALA A 9 24.91 -30.86 11.37
C ALA A 9 25.58 -30.37 12.66
N GLU A 10 26.87 -30.05 12.61
CA GLU A 10 27.60 -29.51 13.75
C GLU A 10 27.02 -28.17 14.18
N ILE A 11 26.82 -27.26 13.23
CA ILE A 11 26.26 -25.93 13.47
C ILE A 11 24.83 -26.05 14.02
N ALA A 12 23.98 -26.87 13.40
CA ALA A 12 22.59 -27.07 13.83
C ALA A 12 22.48 -27.60 15.27
N ASN A 13 23.45 -28.40 15.72
CA ASN A 13 23.45 -28.98 17.07
C ASN A 13 23.87 -28.00 18.16
N VAL A 14 24.64 -26.96 17.85
CA VAL A 14 25.10 -25.96 18.83
C VAL A 14 24.22 -24.71 18.87
N VAL A 15 23.33 -24.52 17.90
CA VAL A 15 22.42 -23.38 17.84
C VAL A 15 21.04 -23.72 18.43
N SER A 16 20.48 -22.78 19.19
CA SER A 16 19.13 -22.91 19.72
C SER A 16 18.10 -22.44 18.69
N THR A 17 17.32 -23.38 18.14
CA THR A 17 16.19 -23.08 17.25
C THR A 17 14.90 -23.59 17.88
N ILE A 18 13.97 -22.69 18.20
CA ILE A 18 12.69 -23.03 18.82
C ILE A 18 11.60 -22.93 17.74
N PRO A 19 11.12 -24.06 17.18
CA PRO A 19 10.02 -24.02 16.23
C PRO A 19 8.70 -23.69 16.94
N CYS A 20 7.79 -23.03 16.23
CA CYS A 20 6.43 -22.77 16.70
C CYS A 20 5.44 -23.17 15.62
N HIS A 21 4.45 -23.98 15.98
CA HIS A 21 3.35 -24.33 15.10
C HIS A 21 2.12 -23.49 15.44
N MET A 22 1.70 -22.66 14.49
CA MET A 22 0.56 -21.74 14.67
C MET A 22 -0.54 -22.07 13.65
N PRO A 23 -1.57 -22.85 14.04
CA PRO A 23 -2.59 -23.32 13.10
C PRO A 23 -3.39 -22.18 12.44
N TYR A 24 -3.42 -21.01 13.08
CA TYR A 24 -4.22 -19.86 12.64
C TYR A 24 -3.39 -18.69 12.11
N ILE A 25 -2.09 -18.83 11.89
CA ILE A 25 -1.23 -17.68 11.52
C ILE A 25 -1.65 -16.99 10.22
N THR A 26 -2.23 -17.70 9.25
CA THR A 26 -2.64 -17.16 7.94
C THR A 26 -4.12 -16.78 7.85
N THR A 27 -4.88 -16.97 8.93
CA THR A 27 -6.35 -16.88 8.91
C THR A 27 -6.90 -15.51 8.53
N TYR A 28 -6.13 -14.43 8.74
CA TYR A 28 -6.50 -13.08 8.33
C TYR A 28 -6.70 -12.91 6.80
N PHE A 29 -6.08 -13.78 5.98
CA PHE A 29 -6.09 -13.69 4.53
C PHE A 29 -6.95 -14.75 3.84
N ILE A 30 -7.76 -15.49 4.58
CA ILE A 30 -8.74 -16.41 3.99
C ILE A 30 -9.77 -15.59 3.19
N PRO A 31 -10.18 -16.02 1.98
CA PRO A 31 -11.24 -15.37 1.24
C PRO A 31 -12.50 -15.19 2.09
N ARG A 32 -13.13 -14.03 1.98
CA ARG A 32 -14.27 -13.64 2.82
C ARG A 32 -15.37 -12.98 1.99
N GLY A 33 -16.61 -13.17 2.39
CA GLY A 33 -17.77 -12.41 1.95
C GLY A 33 -17.95 -11.12 2.73
N LEU A 34 -18.87 -10.28 2.24
CA LEU A 34 -19.36 -9.13 3.01
C LEU A 34 -20.10 -9.65 4.25
N ASN A 35 -19.85 -9.03 5.41
CA ASN A 35 -20.39 -9.37 6.73
C ASN A 35 -19.83 -10.63 7.42
N ASP A 36 -18.82 -11.29 6.87
CA ASP A 36 -18.09 -12.36 7.60
C ASP A 36 -17.35 -11.83 8.83
N ARG A 37 -17.10 -10.51 8.86
CA ARG A 37 -16.54 -9.78 9.99
C ARG A 37 -17.59 -8.82 10.57
N PRO A 38 -17.78 -8.76 11.90
CA PRO A 38 -18.68 -7.80 12.52
C PRO A 38 -18.12 -6.39 12.42
N LEU A 39 -18.99 -5.38 12.31
CA LEU A 39 -18.59 -3.98 12.47
C LEU A 39 -17.93 -3.76 13.83
N VAL A 40 -16.99 -2.81 13.89
CA VAL A 40 -16.34 -2.41 15.15
C VAL A 40 -17.38 -2.12 16.24
N VAL A 41 -18.41 -1.34 15.91
CA VAL A 41 -19.62 -1.20 16.74
C VAL A 41 -20.82 -1.65 15.91
N PRO A 42 -21.44 -2.81 16.22
CA PRO A 42 -22.63 -3.27 15.51
C PRO A 42 -23.78 -2.26 15.58
N LYS A 43 -24.62 -2.25 14.54
CA LYS A 43 -25.81 -1.39 14.51
C LYS A 43 -26.66 -1.64 15.76
N HIS A 44 -27.13 -0.56 16.38
CA HIS A 44 -27.91 -0.55 17.62
C HIS A 44 -27.20 -1.06 18.88
N SER A 45 -25.90 -1.39 18.82
CA SER A 45 -25.11 -1.68 20.01
C SER A 45 -25.07 -0.45 20.93
N LYS A 46 -25.11 -0.71 22.25
CA LYS A 46 -25.06 0.33 23.29
C LYS A 46 -23.79 0.28 24.13
N ASN A 47 -23.19 -0.89 24.27
CA ASN A 47 -22.08 -1.14 25.18
C ASN A 47 -21.16 -2.29 24.71
N LEU A 48 -21.30 -2.74 23.46
CA LEU A 48 -20.51 -3.82 22.88
C LEU A 48 -19.77 -3.34 21.63
N ALA A 49 -18.48 -3.68 21.54
CA ALA A 49 -17.65 -3.48 20.36
C ALA A 49 -16.77 -4.70 20.09
N PHE A 50 -16.43 -4.91 18.81
CA PHE A 50 -15.42 -5.85 18.35
C PHE A 50 -14.18 -5.07 17.92
N ILE A 51 -12.99 -5.52 18.35
CA ILE A 51 -11.71 -4.89 18.02
C ILE A 51 -10.74 -5.91 17.46
N GLY A 52 -9.67 -5.42 16.82
CA GLY A 52 -8.64 -6.24 16.21
C GLY A 52 -8.93 -6.62 14.76
N ASN A 53 -8.07 -7.46 14.21
CA ASN A 53 -8.01 -7.80 12.79
C ASN A 53 -9.19 -8.63 12.24
N TYR A 54 -10.15 -8.98 13.10
CA TYR A 54 -11.40 -9.66 12.71
C TYR A 54 -12.63 -8.75 12.78
N ALA A 55 -12.50 -7.51 13.26
CA ALA A 55 -13.54 -6.51 13.12
C ALA A 55 -13.52 -5.90 11.71
N GLU A 56 -14.63 -5.31 11.29
CA GLU A 56 -14.78 -4.65 9.99
C GLU A 56 -14.68 -3.14 10.16
N THR A 57 -13.67 -2.55 9.52
CA THR A 57 -13.54 -1.10 9.30
C THR A 57 -13.11 -0.82 7.84
N PRO A 58 -13.58 0.28 7.21
CA PRO A 58 -13.29 0.55 5.80
C PRO A 58 -11.81 0.81 5.48
N ARG A 59 -11.36 0.37 4.29
CA ARG A 59 -10.09 0.71 3.62
C ARG A 59 -8.78 0.27 4.30
N ASP A 60 -8.78 -0.10 5.58
CA ASP A 60 -7.55 -0.46 6.29
C ASP A 60 -7.15 -1.94 6.08
N THR A 61 -5.88 -2.27 6.33
CA THR A 61 -5.29 -3.59 6.08
C THR A 61 -5.06 -4.38 7.36
N VAL A 62 -5.61 -5.60 7.41
CA VAL A 62 -5.36 -6.54 8.51
C VAL A 62 -3.95 -7.15 8.43
N PHE A 63 -3.55 -7.92 9.44
CA PHE A 63 -2.15 -8.35 9.64
C PHE A 63 -1.22 -7.18 10.00
N THR A 64 -1.79 -6.10 10.54
CA THR A 64 -1.02 -4.94 10.99
C THR A 64 -1.39 -4.59 12.42
N THR A 65 -0.42 -4.00 13.13
CA THR A 65 -0.68 -3.40 14.45
C THR A 65 -1.60 -2.18 14.32
N GLU A 66 -1.48 -1.44 13.22
CA GLU A 66 -2.30 -0.26 12.90
C GLU A 66 -3.80 -0.59 12.91
N TYR A 67 -4.23 -1.67 12.25
CA TYR A 67 -5.64 -2.09 12.24
C TYR A 67 -6.18 -2.36 13.66
N SER A 68 -5.33 -2.93 14.52
CA SER A 68 -5.70 -3.21 15.92
C SER A 68 -5.90 -1.91 16.71
N VAL A 69 -5.02 -0.92 16.51
CA VAL A 69 -5.12 0.40 17.14
C VAL A 69 -6.32 1.18 16.59
N ARG A 70 -6.53 1.16 15.28
CA ARG A 70 -7.67 1.83 14.62
C ARG A 70 -8.99 1.32 15.15
N THR A 71 -9.22 0.01 15.11
CA THR A 71 -10.47 -0.59 15.58
C THR A 71 -10.72 -0.34 17.06
N ALA A 72 -9.67 -0.30 17.90
CA ALA A 72 -9.78 0.11 19.29
C ALA A 72 -10.17 1.60 19.43
N MET A 73 -9.54 2.49 18.66
CA MET A 73 -9.84 3.92 18.66
C MET A 73 -11.29 4.18 18.21
N GLU A 74 -11.73 3.57 17.11
CA GLU A 74 -13.09 3.66 16.59
C GLU A 74 -14.12 3.15 17.60
N ALA A 75 -13.85 2.03 18.27
CA ALA A 75 -14.74 1.48 19.31
C ALA A 75 -14.91 2.44 20.49
N VAL A 76 -13.80 2.92 21.05
CA VAL A 76 -13.80 3.84 22.20
C VAL A 76 -14.49 5.16 21.84
N TYR A 77 -14.16 5.72 20.67
CA TYR A 77 -14.70 7.00 20.24
C TYR A 77 -16.20 6.92 19.99
N THR A 78 -16.66 5.83 19.38
CA THR A 78 -18.08 5.62 19.08
C THR A 78 -18.90 5.33 20.34
N LEU A 79 -18.39 4.49 21.27
CA LEU A 79 -19.14 4.11 22.47
C LEU A 79 -19.16 5.19 23.57
N LEU A 80 -18.10 6.00 23.67
CA LEU A 80 -17.99 7.05 24.68
C LEU A 80 -18.32 8.45 24.16
N ASP A 81 -18.76 8.57 22.91
CA ASP A 81 -19.11 9.83 22.26
C ASP A 81 -17.97 10.87 22.37
N VAL A 82 -16.76 10.44 22.02
CA VAL A 82 -15.58 11.31 22.08
C VAL A 82 -15.65 12.33 20.95
N ASP A 83 -15.72 13.62 21.29
CA ASP A 83 -15.79 14.73 20.33
C ASP A 83 -14.42 15.03 19.67
N ARG A 84 -13.93 14.05 18.89
CA ARG A 84 -12.72 14.16 18.09
C ARG A 84 -12.76 13.19 16.92
N GLY A 85 -12.29 13.62 15.74
CA GLY A 85 -12.19 12.74 14.58
C GLY A 85 -11.13 11.64 14.76
N VAL A 86 -11.48 10.41 14.38
CA VAL A 86 -10.52 9.33 14.13
C VAL A 86 -9.83 9.62 12.80
N PRO A 87 -8.49 9.59 12.72
CA PRO A 87 -7.78 9.84 11.45
C PRO A 87 -8.16 8.77 10.43
N GLU A 88 -8.48 9.16 9.20
CA GLU A 88 -8.76 8.21 8.14
C GLU A 88 -7.50 7.44 7.71
N VAL A 89 -7.69 6.34 6.99
CA VAL A 89 -6.58 5.63 6.33
C VAL A 89 -5.92 6.58 5.33
N PHE A 90 -4.58 6.59 5.31
CA PHE A 90 -3.81 7.48 4.43
C PHE A 90 -4.28 7.33 2.97
N ALA A 91 -4.73 8.45 2.39
CA ALA A 91 -5.39 8.49 1.09
C ALA A 91 -4.42 8.38 -0.11
N SER A 92 -3.35 7.60 -0.01
CA SER A 92 -2.34 7.43 -1.07
C SER A 92 -2.94 6.93 -2.39
N ALA A 93 -3.94 6.05 -2.32
CA ALA A 93 -4.67 5.55 -3.48
C ALA A 93 -5.41 6.64 -4.27
N PHE A 94 -5.64 7.80 -3.67
CA PHE A 94 -6.31 8.94 -4.28
C PHE A 94 -5.34 10.09 -4.62
N ASP A 95 -4.06 9.97 -4.26
CA ASP A 95 -3.02 10.97 -4.57
C ASP A 95 -2.34 10.64 -5.90
N ILE A 96 -2.58 11.47 -6.92
CA ILE A 96 -1.99 11.32 -8.25
C ILE A 96 -0.46 11.21 -8.23
N ARG A 97 0.22 11.85 -7.26
CA ARG A 97 1.68 11.78 -7.12
C ARG A 97 2.11 10.37 -6.72
N MET A 98 1.36 9.75 -5.82
CA MET A 98 1.61 8.37 -5.37
C MET A 98 1.28 7.38 -6.49
N LEU A 99 0.20 7.59 -7.24
CA LEU A 99 -0.16 6.75 -8.37
C LEU A 99 0.91 6.80 -9.48
N LEU A 100 1.39 7.98 -9.84
CA LEU A 100 2.47 8.14 -10.81
C LEU A 100 3.77 7.48 -10.33
N ASN A 101 4.14 7.69 -9.07
CA ASN A 101 5.31 7.01 -8.47
C ASN A 101 5.15 5.48 -8.49
N ALA A 102 3.98 4.96 -8.12
CA ALA A 102 3.70 3.54 -8.16
C ALA A 102 3.86 2.97 -9.57
N LEU A 103 3.32 3.65 -10.58
CA LEU A 103 3.48 3.26 -11.99
C LEU A 103 4.96 3.24 -12.42
N TYR A 104 5.75 4.23 -12.02
CA TYR A 104 7.18 4.29 -12.32
C TYR A 104 7.96 3.12 -11.70
N TYR A 105 7.75 2.84 -10.41
CA TYR A 105 8.45 1.76 -9.73
C TYR A 105 7.97 0.37 -10.16
N LEU A 106 6.67 0.19 -10.45
CA LEU A 106 6.13 -1.06 -10.99
C LEU A 106 6.66 -1.35 -12.41
N ASN A 107 7.12 -0.33 -13.12
CA ASN A 107 7.68 -0.43 -14.47
C ASN A 107 9.21 -0.34 -14.48
N ASP A 108 9.88 -0.85 -13.44
CA ASP A 108 11.35 -0.89 -13.33
C ASP A 108 12.02 0.48 -13.51
N GLN A 109 11.42 1.55 -12.98
CA GLN A 109 11.96 2.90 -13.06
C GLN A 109 12.10 3.45 -14.50
N LYS A 110 11.33 2.89 -15.45
CA LYS A 110 11.25 3.40 -16.82
C LYS A 110 10.22 4.51 -16.93
N SER A 111 10.52 5.49 -17.76
CA SER A 111 9.60 6.59 -18.05
C SER A 111 8.36 6.09 -18.82
N LEU A 112 7.31 6.92 -18.82
CA LEU A 112 6.06 6.62 -19.55
C LEU A 112 6.26 6.32 -21.04
N ILE A 113 7.32 6.86 -21.64
CA ILE A 113 7.62 6.72 -23.06
C ILE A 113 8.30 5.38 -23.35
N GLU A 114 9.00 4.83 -22.37
CA GLU A 114 9.76 3.57 -22.43
C GLU A 114 8.92 2.36 -22.00
N MET A 115 7.65 2.57 -21.66
CA MET A 115 6.70 1.51 -21.33
C MET A 115 6.46 0.58 -22.52
N ASN A 116 6.47 -0.73 -22.25
CA ASN A 116 6.13 -1.76 -23.22
C ASN A 116 4.60 -1.88 -23.39
N ILE A 117 4.00 -0.87 -24.02
CA ILE A 117 2.58 -0.80 -24.38
C ILE A 117 2.42 -0.81 -25.91
N SER A 118 1.21 -1.06 -26.40
CA SER A 118 0.96 -1.11 -27.84
C SER A 118 1.36 0.21 -28.50
N TRP A 119 1.89 0.16 -29.72
CA TRP A 119 2.37 1.33 -30.46
C TRP A 119 1.31 2.44 -30.59
N ALA A 120 0.02 2.05 -30.68
CA ALA A 120 -1.11 2.98 -30.70
C ALA A 120 -1.23 3.76 -29.39
N GLU A 121 -1.10 3.08 -28.24
CA GLU A 121 -1.15 3.68 -26.91
C GLU A 121 0.08 4.56 -26.65
N GLN A 122 1.27 4.14 -27.13
CA GLN A 122 2.48 4.98 -27.06
C GLN A 122 2.32 6.29 -27.83
N THR A 123 1.65 6.26 -28.98
CA THR A 123 1.47 7.45 -29.84
C THR A 123 0.50 8.44 -29.18
N LEU A 124 -0.63 7.93 -28.68
CA LEU A 124 -1.59 8.70 -27.87
C LEU A 124 -0.96 9.35 -26.65
N LEU A 125 -0.11 8.59 -25.93
CA LEU A 125 0.58 9.07 -24.74
C LEU A 125 1.59 10.19 -25.07
N LYS A 126 2.35 10.04 -26.16
CA LYS A 126 3.27 11.09 -26.65
C LYS A 126 2.53 12.38 -27.01
N GLU A 127 1.38 12.28 -27.67
CA GLU A 127 0.55 13.45 -27.99
C GLU A 127 -0.04 14.11 -26.75
N ALA A 128 -0.56 13.32 -25.81
CA ALA A 128 -1.12 13.82 -24.55
C ALA A 128 -0.07 14.53 -23.68
N LEU A 129 1.13 13.96 -23.59
CA LEU A 129 2.26 14.56 -22.89
C LEU A 129 2.71 15.86 -23.58
N LYS A 130 2.78 15.91 -24.92
CA LYS A 130 3.15 17.12 -25.67
C LYS A 130 2.16 18.27 -25.44
N LYS A 131 0.87 17.97 -25.32
CA LYS A 131 -0.19 18.96 -25.05
C LYS A 131 -0.12 19.54 -23.63
N ASN A 132 0.26 18.73 -22.64
CA ASN A 132 0.22 19.08 -21.22
C ASN A 132 1.59 19.40 -20.58
N SER A 133 2.70 19.22 -21.32
CA SER A 133 4.09 19.45 -20.89
C SER A 133 4.30 20.83 -20.27
N TRP A 134 3.59 21.87 -20.73
CA TRP A 134 3.78 23.23 -20.21
C TRP A 134 3.15 23.50 -18.83
N ASN A 135 2.14 22.72 -18.41
CA ASN A 135 1.37 22.99 -17.18
C ASN A 135 1.77 22.12 -15.98
N LEU A 136 2.31 20.91 -16.21
CA LEU A 136 2.66 19.98 -15.13
C LEU A 136 3.93 20.41 -14.36
N TYR A 137 4.89 21.03 -15.06
CA TYR A 137 6.18 21.48 -14.49
C TYR A 137 6.06 22.61 -13.46
N ARG A 138 4.96 23.37 -13.46
CA ARG A 138 4.84 24.60 -12.66
C ARG A 138 4.17 24.43 -11.29
N LYS A 139 3.50 23.30 -11.03
CA LYS A 139 2.61 23.14 -9.87
C LYS A 139 3.02 22.09 -8.83
N THR A 140 4.09 21.33 -9.03
CA THR A 140 4.53 20.30 -8.07
C THR A 140 5.93 20.61 -7.52
N PRO A 141 6.05 21.08 -6.26
CA PRO A 141 7.35 21.36 -5.62
C PRO A 141 8.13 20.09 -5.23
N GLN A 142 7.47 18.93 -5.24
CA GLN A 142 8.07 17.63 -4.95
C GLN A 142 8.54 17.02 -6.26
N ARG A 143 9.86 16.85 -6.42
CA ARG A 143 10.48 16.16 -7.55
C ARG A 143 9.94 14.74 -7.64
N ILE A 144 8.90 14.55 -8.45
CA ILE A 144 8.53 13.22 -8.94
C ILE A 144 9.73 12.78 -9.80
N PRO A 145 10.26 11.54 -9.68
CA PRO A 145 11.36 11.04 -10.53
C PRO A 145 11.03 11.03 -12.04
N PHE A 146 9.82 11.45 -12.42
CA PHE A 146 9.39 11.86 -13.76
C PHE A 146 10.17 13.10 -14.25
N THR A 147 11.49 12.99 -14.29
CA THR A 147 12.30 13.88 -15.11
C THR A 147 12.25 13.28 -16.50
N ILE A 148 11.45 13.87 -17.39
CA ILE A 148 11.66 13.69 -18.83
C ILE A 148 13.10 14.17 -19.05
N ASN A 149 14.02 13.25 -19.36
CA ASN A 149 15.39 13.60 -19.70
C ASN A 149 15.34 14.57 -20.89
N ASN A 150 15.57 15.85 -20.60
CA ASN A 150 15.43 16.93 -21.56
C ASN A 150 16.67 17.04 -22.48
N SER A 151 17.43 15.94 -22.65
CA SER A 151 18.71 15.93 -23.35
C SER A 151 18.59 15.99 -24.88
N ASN A 152 17.38 15.88 -25.45
CA ASN A 152 17.19 15.80 -26.91
C ASN A 152 16.42 16.98 -27.55
N PHE A 153 16.19 18.09 -26.83
CA PHE A 153 15.47 19.26 -27.39
C PHE A 153 16.33 20.51 -27.66
N ASN A 154 17.66 20.41 -27.54
CA ASN A 154 18.58 21.48 -27.95
C ASN A 154 19.24 21.18 -29.29
N HIS A 155 18.45 21.09 -30.36
CA HIS A 155 18.94 21.34 -31.73
C HIS A 155 17.81 21.85 -32.63
N SER A 156 17.45 23.12 -32.44
CA SER A 156 17.18 24.04 -33.55
C SER A 156 17.10 25.47 -33.02
N LYS A 157 18.21 26.20 -33.13
CA LYS A 157 18.29 27.64 -33.39
C LYS A 157 19.75 27.97 -33.69
#